data_AF-A0A6B2L6Z6-F1
#
_entry.id   AF-A0A6B2L6Z6-F1
#
_cell.length_a   1.000
_cell.length_b   1.000
_cell.length_c   1.000
_cell.angle_alpha   90.00
_cell.angle_beta   90.00
_cell.angle_gamma   90.00
#
_symmetry.space_group_name_H-M   'P 1'
#
loop_
_entity.id
_entity.type
_entity.pdbx_description
1 polymer ?
#
loop_
_entity_poly.entity_id
_entity_poly.type
_entity_poly.pdbx_seq_one_letter_code
_entity_poly.pdbx_strand_id
1 'polypeptide(L)'
;MFWPDDPSDNSLLFIDTLHTIFKHKNSKRILQELSQVHPVSLEEVPGYLLEALETKYAPQITDLSQKYKKPRSAIQRLLLVLQCSCFSSGIYLNFSIFNHSCRPNAIKFQPENSNESQVRATQLIKKGTEVTISYIDPREQTYGYRARVIREQFGFEPDPKDFKDQLLEKFRAEKPSQEDMKYVESLENQLNQLPEDNPLQELIDIRKEALQILDPRHILILRLNRMILKEISPLLQEGEEENEQEDVNFGENLLIFLQTAWEVYQTQLIWISKDHIDFATTYSDISMGLQSLLSWDQKMVFQNFPLWNTFTKASKFQLFCDQTFEKIHKMYQ
;
A
#
# COMPACT_ATOMS: atom_id res chain seq x y z
N MET A 1 -2.73 -10.75 1.13
CA MET A 1 -2.44 -12.17 0.83
C MET A 1 -1.13 -12.21 0.08
N PHE A 2 -0.05 -12.56 0.79
CA PHE A 2 1.29 -12.61 0.21
C PHE A 2 1.77 -14.06 0.21
N TRP A 3 2.01 -14.61 -0.96
CA TRP A 3 2.71 -15.88 -1.10
C TRP A 3 4.23 -15.65 -1.07
N PRO A 4 5.04 -16.58 -0.50
CA PRO A 4 4.65 -17.82 0.18
C PRO A 4 4.33 -17.65 1.67
N ASP A 5 4.70 -16.52 2.26
CA ASP A 5 4.74 -16.27 3.70
C ASP A 5 3.52 -15.48 4.19
N ASP A 6 2.30 -15.93 3.86
CA ASP A 6 1.09 -15.35 4.43
C ASP A 6 1.02 -15.80 5.90
N PRO A 7 1.13 -14.89 6.90
CA PRO A 7 1.05 -15.26 8.31
C PRO A 7 -0.38 -15.65 8.73
N SER A 8 -1.38 -15.39 7.88
CA SER A 8 -2.74 -15.89 8.09
C SER A 8 -2.88 -17.34 7.63
N ASP A 9 -3.68 -18.15 8.34
CA ASP A 9 -4.01 -19.56 8.05
C ASP A 9 -4.76 -19.77 6.71
N ASN A 10 -4.72 -18.78 5.82
CA ASN A 10 -5.22 -18.79 4.45
C ASN A 10 -4.42 -19.68 3.51
N SER A 11 -3.56 -20.57 4.03
CA SER A 11 -2.78 -21.52 3.26
C SER A 11 -3.66 -22.34 2.31
N LEU A 12 -4.95 -22.55 2.63
CA LEU A 12 -5.90 -23.28 1.78
C LEU A 12 -6.87 -22.42 0.98
N LEU A 13 -6.82 -21.08 1.03
CA LEU A 13 -7.83 -20.24 0.35
C LEU A 13 -7.96 -20.58 -1.14
N PHE A 14 -6.83 -20.74 -1.84
CA PHE A 14 -6.85 -21.09 -3.26
C PHE A 14 -7.41 -22.49 -3.51
N ILE A 15 -7.14 -23.44 -2.62
CA ILE A 15 -7.70 -24.81 -2.68
C ILE A 15 -9.22 -24.76 -2.52
N ASP A 16 -9.71 -24.04 -1.52
CA ASP A 16 -11.14 -23.88 -1.25
C ASP A 16 -11.86 -23.12 -2.36
N THR A 17 -11.19 -22.14 -2.95
CA THR A 17 -11.67 -21.41 -4.12
C THR A 17 -11.85 -22.37 -5.31
N LEU A 18 -10.88 -23.25 -5.58
CA LEU A 18 -11.02 -24.25 -6.64
C LEU A 18 -12.13 -25.26 -6.34
N HIS A 19 -12.26 -25.72 -5.10
CA HIS A 19 -13.39 -26.56 -4.69
C HIS A 19 -14.74 -25.87 -5.00
N THR A 20 -14.84 -24.58 -4.66
CA THR A 20 -16.04 -23.77 -4.90
C THR A 20 -16.31 -23.64 -6.40
N ILE A 21 -15.30 -23.30 -7.21
CA ILE A 21 -15.43 -23.19 -8.67
C ILE A 21 -15.90 -24.51 -9.27
N PHE A 22 -15.31 -25.65 -8.87
CA PHE A 22 -15.68 -26.95 -9.44
C PHE A 22 -17.09 -27.42 -9.06
N LYS A 23 -17.56 -27.09 -7.85
CA LYS A 23 -18.93 -27.41 -7.40
C LYS A 23 -19.98 -26.44 -7.93
N HIS A 24 -19.59 -25.25 -8.38
CA HIS A 24 -20.53 -24.22 -8.80
C HIS A 24 -21.31 -24.65 -10.06
N LYS A 25 -22.60 -24.30 -10.12
CA LYS A 25 -23.50 -24.63 -11.25
C LYS A 25 -22.98 -24.13 -12.62
N ASN A 26 -22.22 -23.03 -12.61
CA ASN A 26 -21.62 -22.42 -13.80
C ASN A 26 -20.14 -22.78 -13.98
N SER A 27 -19.63 -23.84 -13.34
CA SER A 27 -18.21 -24.22 -13.34
C SER A 27 -17.60 -24.26 -14.75
N LYS A 28 -18.30 -24.83 -15.73
CA LYS A 28 -17.84 -24.89 -17.14
C LYS A 28 -17.58 -23.50 -17.72
N ARG A 29 -18.46 -22.53 -17.47
CA ARG A 29 -18.31 -21.16 -17.94
C ARG A 29 -17.15 -20.47 -17.22
N ILE A 30 -17.08 -20.59 -15.89
CA ILE A 30 -16.00 -20.00 -15.09
C ILE A 30 -14.63 -20.51 -15.57
N LEU A 31 -14.48 -21.83 -15.76
CA LEU A 31 -13.24 -22.43 -16.25
C LEU A 31 -12.89 -22.00 -17.67
N GLN A 32 -13.89 -21.74 -18.52
CA GLN A 32 -13.66 -21.18 -19.85
C GLN A 32 -13.13 -19.74 -19.76
N GLU A 33 -13.69 -18.91 -18.89
CA GLU A 33 -13.21 -17.54 -18.66
C GLU A 33 -11.78 -17.55 -18.07
N LEU A 34 -11.49 -18.40 -17.09
CA LEU A 34 -10.15 -18.59 -16.50
C LEU A 34 -9.12 -19.26 -17.43
N SER A 35 -9.54 -19.75 -18.60
CA SER A 35 -8.60 -20.29 -19.59
C SER A 35 -7.79 -19.20 -20.30
N GLN A 36 -8.28 -17.96 -20.27
CA GLN A 36 -7.66 -16.81 -20.92
C GLN A 36 -6.79 -15.98 -19.97
N VAL A 37 -6.80 -16.31 -18.68
CA VAL A 37 -6.04 -15.58 -17.65
C VAL A 37 -4.66 -16.21 -17.50
N HIS A 38 -3.63 -15.35 -17.41
CA HIS A 38 -2.26 -15.81 -17.21
C HIS A 38 -2.05 -16.45 -15.83
N PRO A 39 -1.24 -17.51 -15.73
CA PRO A 39 -0.56 -18.17 -16.85
C PRO A 39 -1.52 -19.03 -17.71
N VAL A 40 -1.44 -18.87 -19.04
CA VAL A 40 -2.25 -19.65 -20.00
C VAL A 40 -1.68 -21.06 -20.17
N SER A 41 -0.36 -21.19 -20.01
CA SER A 41 0.38 -22.45 -19.97
C SER A 41 1.35 -22.48 -18.78
N LEU A 42 1.64 -23.67 -18.25
CA LEU A 42 2.67 -23.83 -17.21
C LEU A 42 4.08 -23.48 -17.71
N GLU A 43 4.28 -23.46 -19.04
CA GLU A 43 5.55 -23.06 -19.66
C GLU A 43 5.84 -21.55 -19.53
N GLU A 44 4.81 -20.74 -19.25
CA GLU A 44 4.97 -19.29 -18.99
C GLU A 44 5.51 -19.02 -17.58
N VAL A 45 5.56 -20.05 -16.73
CA VAL A 45 5.85 -19.92 -15.31
C VAL A 45 7.30 -20.35 -15.04
N PRO A 46 8.09 -19.57 -14.28
CA PRO A 46 9.43 -19.99 -13.89
C PRO A 46 9.43 -21.30 -13.11
N GLY A 47 10.46 -22.13 -13.33
CA GLY A 47 10.60 -23.43 -12.67
C GLY A 47 10.53 -23.34 -11.14
N TYR A 48 11.17 -22.33 -10.54
CA TYR A 48 11.15 -22.13 -9.09
C TYR A 48 9.74 -21.90 -8.53
N LEU A 49 8.84 -21.28 -9.30
CA LEU A 49 7.48 -21.01 -8.85
C LEU A 49 6.61 -22.27 -8.93
N LEU A 50 6.84 -23.11 -9.94
CA LEU A 50 6.23 -24.44 -10.04
C LEU A 50 6.71 -25.36 -8.90
N GLU A 51 8.00 -25.33 -8.58
CA GLU A 51 8.57 -26.07 -7.46
C GLU A 51 7.96 -25.61 -6.13
N ALA A 52 7.86 -24.30 -5.89
CA ALA A 52 7.22 -23.75 -4.69
C ALA A 52 5.75 -24.18 -4.56
N LEU A 53 4.99 -24.17 -5.67
CA LEU A 53 3.61 -24.66 -5.71
C LEU A 53 3.54 -26.15 -5.32
N GLU A 54 4.42 -26.98 -5.88
CA GLU A 54 4.47 -28.41 -5.59
C GLU A 54 4.85 -28.69 -4.13
N THR A 55 5.87 -28.01 -3.61
CA THR A 55 6.28 -28.13 -2.20
C THR A 55 5.12 -27.80 -1.26
N LYS A 56 4.32 -26.77 -1.54
CA LYS A 56 3.25 -26.33 -0.64
C LYS A 56 1.92 -27.08 -0.84
N TYR A 57 1.60 -27.52 -2.06
CA TYR A 57 0.27 -28.05 -2.39
C TYR A 57 0.21 -29.45 -2.99
N ALA A 58 1.31 -30.20 -3.07
CA ALA A 58 1.32 -31.49 -3.75
C ALA A 58 0.20 -32.47 -3.31
N PRO A 59 -0.11 -32.64 -2.00
CA PRO A 59 -1.21 -33.48 -1.56
C PRO A 59 -2.58 -32.98 -2.05
N GLN A 60 -2.85 -31.68 -1.91
CA GLN A 60 -4.14 -31.06 -2.24
C GLN A 60 -4.37 -31.05 -3.76
N ILE A 61 -3.32 -30.82 -4.55
CA ILE A 61 -3.36 -30.94 -6.01
C ILE A 61 -3.77 -32.37 -6.42
N THR A 62 -3.24 -33.37 -5.73
CA THR A 62 -3.56 -34.79 -5.99
C THR A 62 -5.01 -35.10 -5.66
N ASP A 63 -5.50 -34.66 -4.49
CA ASP A 63 -6.91 -34.82 -4.09
C ASP A 63 -7.87 -34.15 -5.09
N LEU A 64 -7.62 -32.88 -5.43
CA LEU A 64 -8.43 -32.13 -6.40
C LEU A 64 -8.47 -32.83 -7.76
N SER A 65 -7.32 -33.31 -8.23
CA SER A 65 -7.20 -34.00 -9.50
C SER A 65 -8.05 -35.28 -9.54
N GLN A 66 -7.99 -36.10 -8.49
CA GLN A 66 -8.75 -37.34 -8.38
C GLN A 66 -10.25 -37.07 -8.21
N LYS A 67 -10.62 -36.19 -7.27
CA LYS A 67 -12.00 -35.88 -6.90
C LYS A 67 -12.81 -35.31 -8.05
N TYR A 68 -12.24 -34.38 -8.81
CA TYR A 68 -12.92 -33.72 -9.93
C TYR A 68 -12.52 -34.27 -11.30
N LYS A 69 -11.72 -35.34 -11.35
CA LYS A 69 -11.22 -36.00 -12.56
C LYS A 69 -10.59 -34.99 -13.53
N LYS A 70 -9.71 -34.13 -13.01
CA LYS A 70 -8.97 -33.11 -13.77
C LYS A 70 -7.50 -33.49 -13.84
N PRO A 71 -6.80 -33.24 -14.98
CA PRO A 71 -5.36 -33.43 -15.05
C PRO A 71 -4.65 -32.61 -13.98
N ARG A 72 -3.55 -33.15 -13.42
CA ARG A 72 -2.73 -32.46 -12.42
C ARG A 72 -2.28 -31.08 -12.91
N SER A 73 -1.80 -31.01 -14.15
CA SER A 73 -1.37 -29.77 -14.81
C SER A 73 -2.47 -28.71 -14.90
N ALA A 74 -3.72 -29.14 -15.08
CA ALA A 74 -4.86 -28.21 -15.08
C ALA A 74 -5.11 -27.63 -13.69
N ILE A 75 -4.96 -28.42 -12.63
CA ILE A 75 -5.08 -27.95 -11.24
C ILE A 75 -3.94 -26.99 -10.90
N GLN A 76 -2.70 -27.37 -11.23
CA GLN A 76 -1.51 -26.52 -11.01
C GLN A 76 -1.68 -25.16 -11.70
N ARG A 77 -2.07 -25.15 -12.97
CA ARG A 77 -2.27 -23.91 -13.74
C ARG A 77 -3.35 -23.05 -13.09
N LEU A 78 -4.48 -23.63 -12.68
CA LEU A 78 -5.55 -22.88 -12.03
C LEU A 78 -5.12 -22.29 -10.69
N LEU A 79 -4.32 -23.00 -9.89
CA LEU A 79 -3.76 -22.43 -8.66
C LEU A 79 -2.85 -21.24 -8.93
N LEU A 80 -2.01 -21.32 -9.97
CA LEU A 80 -1.15 -20.22 -10.37
C LEU A 80 -1.95 -19.04 -10.96
N VAL A 81 -3.07 -19.30 -11.65
CA VAL A 81 -4.00 -18.24 -12.07
C VAL A 81 -4.57 -17.53 -10.84
N LEU A 82 -5.02 -18.27 -9.83
CA LEU A 82 -5.51 -17.67 -8.58
C LEU A 82 -4.41 -16.88 -7.90
N GLN A 83 -3.21 -17.43 -7.79
CA GLN A 83 -2.08 -16.76 -7.17
C GLN A 83 -1.71 -15.46 -7.89
N CYS A 84 -1.55 -15.49 -9.22
CA CYS A 84 -1.04 -14.35 -9.97
C CYS A 84 -2.10 -13.31 -10.30
N SER A 85 -3.39 -13.65 -10.21
CA SER A 85 -4.49 -12.78 -10.71
C SER A 85 -5.59 -12.47 -9.70
N CYS A 86 -5.60 -13.10 -8.52
CA CYS A 86 -6.55 -12.75 -7.46
C CYS A 86 -6.14 -11.46 -6.76
N PHE A 87 -7.15 -10.68 -6.39
CA PHE A 87 -7.07 -9.62 -5.39
C PHE A 87 -7.58 -10.15 -4.05
N SER A 88 -7.36 -9.41 -2.97
CA SER A 88 -7.87 -9.76 -1.63
C SER A 88 -9.38 -10.03 -1.61
N SER A 89 -10.15 -9.38 -2.48
CA SER A 89 -11.61 -9.53 -2.61
C SER A 89 -12.05 -10.50 -3.72
N GLY A 90 -11.13 -11.14 -4.45
CA GLY A 90 -11.45 -12.15 -5.47
C GLY A 90 -10.80 -11.93 -6.84
N ILE A 91 -11.26 -12.68 -7.85
CA ILE A 91 -10.76 -12.60 -9.22
C ILE A 91 -11.57 -11.56 -10.00
N TYR A 92 -10.86 -10.63 -10.64
CA TYR A 92 -11.47 -9.67 -11.54
C TYR A 92 -10.80 -9.75 -12.91
N LEU A 93 -11.40 -10.52 -13.81
CA LEU A 93 -10.82 -10.85 -15.12
C LEU A 93 -10.39 -9.61 -15.92
N ASN A 94 -11.18 -8.54 -15.86
CA ASN A 94 -10.88 -7.29 -16.56
C ASN A 94 -9.77 -6.46 -15.90
N PHE A 95 -9.46 -6.70 -14.62
CA PHE A 95 -8.34 -6.04 -13.93
C PHE A 95 -7.04 -6.85 -14.02
N SER A 96 -7.12 -8.16 -14.24
CA SER A 96 -5.95 -9.03 -14.42
C SER A 96 -5.15 -8.76 -15.71
N ILE A 97 -5.61 -7.84 -16.56
CA ILE A 97 -4.89 -7.43 -17.79
C ILE A 97 -3.85 -6.34 -17.55
N PHE A 98 -3.96 -5.58 -16.44
CA PHE A 98 -3.08 -4.44 -16.19
C PHE A 98 -1.76 -4.95 -15.61
N ASN A 99 -0.65 -4.68 -16.28
CA ASN A 99 0.66 -5.04 -15.76
C ASN A 99 1.07 -4.23 -14.52
N HIS A 100 2.02 -4.78 -13.78
CA HIS A 100 2.63 -4.10 -12.65
C HIS A 100 3.55 -2.98 -13.09
N SER A 101 3.53 -1.88 -12.34
CA SER A 101 4.65 -0.94 -12.24
C SER A 101 4.80 -0.49 -10.80
N CYS A 102 6.04 -0.30 -10.35
CA CYS A 102 6.32 0.34 -9.06
C CYS A 102 6.06 1.85 -9.09
N ARG A 103 5.89 2.45 -10.29
CA ARG A 103 5.47 3.84 -10.49
C ARG A 103 4.24 3.88 -11.42
N PRO A 104 3.12 3.29 -10.96
CA PRO A 104 1.98 3.07 -11.83
C PRO A 104 1.35 4.38 -12.27
N ASN A 105 0.78 4.39 -13.48
CA ASN A 105 0.05 5.53 -14.02
C ASN A 105 -1.46 5.45 -13.79
N ALA A 106 -1.94 4.37 -13.19
CA ALA A 106 -3.30 4.17 -12.76
C ALA A 106 -3.36 3.50 -11.38
N ILE A 107 -4.50 3.62 -10.71
CA ILE A 107 -4.81 2.94 -9.46
C ILE A 107 -6.09 2.13 -9.61
N LYS A 108 -6.08 0.90 -9.09
CA LYS A 108 -7.30 0.13 -8.81
C LYS A 108 -7.79 0.49 -7.42
N PHE A 109 -9.06 0.82 -7.30
CA PHE A 109 -9.70 1.08 -6.01
C PHE A 109 -11.18 0.67 -6.08
N GLN A 110 -11.85 0.66 -4.93
CA GLN A 110 -13.29 0.49 -4.84
C GLN A 110 -13.87 1.81 -4.31
N PRO A 111 -14.71 2.51 -5.09
CA PRO A 111 -15.36 3.73 -4.61
C PRO A 111 -16.18 3.45 -3.35
N GLU A 112 -16.30 4.47 -2.49
CA GLU A 112 -17.17 4.41 -1.33
C GLU A 112 -18.61 4.11 -1.75
N ASN A 113 -19.30 3.26 -1.00
CA ASN A 113 -20.68 2.85 -1.25
C ASN A 113 -20.90 2.15 -2.61
N SER A 114 -19.83 1.67 -3.26
CA SER A 114 -19.91 0.88 -4.49
C SER A 114 -19.48 -0.56 -4.25
N ASN A 115 -20.14 -1.50 -4.95
CA ASN A 115 -19.70 -2.90 -5.03
C ASN A 115 -18.81 -3.17 -6.25
N GLU A 116 -18.45 -2.13 -7.00
CA GLU A 116 -17.64 -2.22 -8.21
C GLU A 116 -16.21 -1.78 -7.94
N SER A 117 -15.23 -2.55 -8.42
CA SER A 117 -13.85 -2.07 -8.52
C SER A 117 -13.70 -1.20 -9.77
N GLN A 118 -12.89 -0.15 -9.69
CA GLN A 118 -12.56 0.73 -10.80
C GLN A 118 -11.04 0.87 -10.95
N VAL A 119 -10.60 1.18 -12.16
CA VAL A 119 -9.23 1.65 -12.42
C VAL A 119 -9.30 3.06 -12.99
N ARG A 120 -8.58 3.99 -12.36
CA ARG A 120 -8.51 5.39 -12.80
C ARG A 120 -7.06 5.80 -13.01
N ALA A 121 -6.83 6.58 -14.06
CA ALA A 121 -5.53 7.20 -14.31
C ALA A 121 -5.22 8.22 -13.22
N THR A 122 -4.00 8.21 -12.70
CA THR A 122 -3.52 9.14 -11.66
C THR A 122 -2.69 10.28 -12.25
N GLN A 123 -2.49 10.23 -13.57
CA GLN A 123 -1.77 11.21 -14.38
C GLN A 123 -2.22 11.13 -15.84
N LEU A 124 -1.78 12.08 -16.66
CA LEU A 124 -2.05 12.06 -18.11
C LEU A 124 -1.33 10.87 -18.78
N ILE A 125 -2.09 9.97 -19.40
CA ILE A 125 -1.57 8.83 -20.16
C ILE A 125 -1.66 9.13 -21.66
N LYS A 126 -0.54 9.13 -22.36
CA LYS A 126 -0.49 9.36 -23.81
C LYS A 126 -1.00 8.14 -24.57
N LYS A 127 -1.60 8.36 -25.75
CA LYS A 127 -2.01 7.26 -26.63
C LYS A 127 -0.81 6.36 -26.94
N GLY A 128 -1.00 5.04 -26.78
CA GLY A 128 0.04 4.04 -27.01
C GLY A 128 0.95 3.79 -25.80
N THR A 129 0.78 4.54 -24.70
CA THR A 129 1.42 4.22 -23.41
C THR A 129 0.60 3.15 -22.71
N GLU A 130 1.28 2.13 -22.20
CA GLU A 130 0.67 1.07 -21.40
C GLU A 130 0.08 1.62 -20.10
N VAL A 131 -1.06 1.07 -19.69
CA VAL A 131 -1.69 1.39 -18.40
C VAL A 131 -1.23 0.37 -17.37
N THR A 132 -0.64 0.83 -16.28
CA THR A 132 -0.06 -0.02 -15.23
C THR A 132 -0.63 0.32 -13.85
N ILE A 133 -0.70 -0.69 -12.99
CA ILE A 133 -1.14 -0.58 -11.59
C ILE A 133 -0.05 -1.13 -10.64
N SER A 134 -0.13 -0.80 -9.34
CA SER A 134 0.68 -1.51 -8.34
C SER A 134 0.01 -2.83 -7.98
N TYR A 135 0.78 -3.91 -7.87
CA TYR A 135 0.33 -5.19 -7.34
C TYR A 135 0.61 -5.33 -5.84
N ILE A 136 1.36 -4.37 -5.28
CA ILE A 136 1.92 -4.43 -3.94
C ILE A 136 1.10 -3.51 -3.03
N ASP A 137 0.80 -4.01 -1.84
CA ASP A 137 0.05 -3.32 -0.79
C ASP A 137 0.49 -3.78 0.63
N PRO A 138 1.02 -2.91 1.51
CA PRO A 138 1.22 -1.48 1.32
C PRO A 138 2.29 -1.19 0.26
N ARG A 139 2.21 -0.01 -0.35
CA ARG A 139 3.13 0.40 -1.42
C ARG A 139 4.46 0.91 -0.89
N GLU A 140 4.47 1.37 0.36
CA GLU A 140 5.60 1.93 1.09
C GLU A 140 6.59 0.85 1.58
N GLN A 141 7.05 0.02 0.65
CA GLN A 141 8.02 -1.04 0.91
C GLN A 141 9.33 -0.70 0.20
N THR A 142 10.46 -1.18 0.69
CA THR A 142 11.77 -1.07 0.03
C THR A 142 11.83 -1.84 -1.28
N TYR A 143 12.72 -1.43 -2.18
CA TYR A 143 12.95 -2.06 -3.47
C TYR A 143 13.23 -3.54 -3.34
N GLY A 144 14.18 -3.90 -2.47
CA GLY A 144 14.58 -5.29 -2.26
C GLY A 144 13.39 -6.16 -1.85
N TYR A 145 12.53 -5.61 -1.00
CA TYR A 145 11.30 -6.29 -0.58
C TYR A 145 10.28 -6.38 -1.71
N ARG A 146 10.00 -5.28 -2.42
CA ARG A 146 9.05 -5.26 -3.56
C ARG A 146 9.47 -6.23 -4.66
N ALA A 147 10.75 -6.23 -5.04
CA ALA A 147 11.28 -7.13 -6.06
C ALA A 147 11.16 -8.59 -5.64
N ARG A 148 11.43 -8.90 -4.36
CA ARG A 148 11.24 -10.23 -3.80
C ARG A 148 9.78 -10.67 -3.87
N VAL A 149 8.85 -9.84 -3.39
CA VAL A 149 7.41 -10.12 -3.45
C VAL A 149 6.94 -10.34 -4.89
N ILE A 150 7.35 -9.47 -5.82
CA ILE A 150 6.93 -9.58 -7.22
C ILE A 150 7.44 -10.89 -7.86
N ARG A 151 8.68 -11.25 -7.59
CA ARG A 151 9.28 -12.51 -8.06
C ARG A 151 8.57 -13.72 -7.47
N GLU A 152 8.40 -13.75 -6.15
CA GLU A 152 7.84 -14.88 -5.42
C GLU A 152 6.35 -15.07 -5.69
N GLN A 153 5.58 -13.99 -5.87
CA GLN A 153 4.15 -14.04 -6.13
C GLN A 153 3.83 -14.25 -7.62
N PHE A 154 4.49 -13.52 -8.52
CA PHE A 154 4.09 -13.41 -9.93
C PHE A 154 5.10 -13.99 -10.92
N GLY A 155 6.30 -14.36 -10.48
CA GLY A 155 7.28 -15.04 -11.33
C GLY A 155 8.05 -14.14 -12.30
N PHE A 156 8.10 -12.81 -12.08
CA PHE A 156 8.87 -11.89 -12.91
C PHE A 156 9.69 -10.91 -12.08
N GLU A 157 10.65 -10.23 -12.71
CA GLU A 157 11.38 -9.11 -12.09
C GLU A 157 10.73 -7.78 -12.49
N PRO A 158 10.54 -6.85 -11.55
CA PRO A 158 9.97 -5.56 -11.91
C PRO A 158 10.95 -4.72 -12.77
N ASP A 159 10.43 -3.76 -13.55
CA ASP A 159 11.24 -2.97 -14.51
C ASP A 159 12.28 -2.09 -13.79
N PRO A 160 13.60 -2.25 -14.03
CA PRO A 160 14.66 -1.38 -13.49
C PRO A 160 14.40 0.12 -13.59
N LYS A 161 13.65 0.58 -14.60
CA LYS A 161 13.34 2.01 -14.83
C LYS A 161 12.35 2.57 -13.83
N ASP A 162 11.47 1.73 -13.30
CA ASP A 162 10.58 2.13 -12.21
C ASP A 162 11.40 2.47 -10.95
N PHE A 163 12.63 1.96 -10.88
CA PHE A 163 13.53 2.07 -9.74
C PHE A 163 14.61 3.13 -9.90
N LYS A 164 14.31 4.26 -10.54
CA LYS A 164 15.04 5.52 -10.27
C LYS A 164 14.78 6.05 -8.82
N ASP A 165 14.55 5.13 -7.89
CA ASP A 165 14.14 5.25 -6.49
C ASP A 165 15.32 5.42 -5.53
N GLN A 166 16.53 5.69 -6.04
CA GLN A 166 17.61 6.29 -5.25
C GLN A 166 17.17 7.58 -4.53
N LEU A 167 16.01 8.14 -4.87
CA LEU A 167 15.44 9.30 -4.20
C LEU A 167 14.74 8.99 -2.86
N LEU A 168 14.16 7.79 -2.69
CA LEU A 168 13.31 7.44 -1.55
C LEU A 168 13.92 6.36 -0.65
N GLU A 169 15.06 5.78 -1.02
CA GLU A 169 15.82 4.86 -0.16
C GLU A 169 17.16 5.49 0.26
N LYS A 170 17.12 6.79 0.56
CA LYS A 170 18.31 7.54 0.99
C LYS A 170 18.57 7.37 2.47
N PHE A 171 19.84 7.13 2.78
CA PHE A 171 20.37 7.26 4.11
C PHE A 171 20.74 8.71 4.39
N ARG A 172 20.82 9.10 5.67
CA ARG A 172 21.40 10.38 6.07
C ARG A 172 22.89 10.46 5.76
N ALA A 173 23.59 9.35 5.99
CA ALA A 173 24.99 9.23 5.62
C ALA A 173 25.11 9.07 4.09
N GLU A 174 26.05 9.79 3.47
CA GLU A 174 26.33 9.63 2.04
C GLU A 174 26.81 8.22 1.67
N LYS A 175 27.39 7.51 2.64
CA LYS A 175 27.89 6.13 2.50
C LYS A 175 27.38 5.31 3.69
N PRO A 176 26.22 4.61 3.55
CA PRO A 176 25.71 3.75 4.61
C PRO A 176 26.67 2.58 4.87
N SER A 177 26.76 2.19 6.13
CA SER A 177 27.49 1.00 6.57
C SER A 177 26.72 -0.29 6.26
N GLN A 178 27.37 -1.44 6.40
CA GLN A 178 26.67 -2.73 6.32
C GLN A 178 25.64 -2.90 7.43
N GLU A 179 25.85 -2.28 8.59
CA GLU A 179 24.90 -2.30 9.71
C GLU A 179 23.65 -1.49 9.39
N ASP A 180 23.80 -0.32 8.74
CA ASP A 180 22.67 0.48 8.28
C ASP A 180 21.80 -0.27 7.26
N MET A 181 22.42 -1.01 6.34
CA MET A 181 21.69 -1.84 5.38
C MET A 181 20.91 -2.96 6.06
N LYS A 182 21.52 -3.65 7.04
CA LYS A 182 20.84 -4.67 7.84
C LYS A 182 19.71 -4.09 8.69
N TYR A 183 19.88 -2.87 9.20
CA TYR A 183 18.85 -2.17 9.93
C TYR A 183 17.62 -1.92 9.05
N VAL A 184 17.79 -1.50 7.80
CA VAL A 184 16.67 -1.30 6.87
C VAL A 184 15.89 -2.59 6.64
N GLU A 185 16.57 -3.72 6.42
CA GLU A 185 15.92 -5.02 6.26
C GLU A 185 15.17 -5.43 7.55
N SER A 186 15.78 -5.21 8.72
CA SER A 186 15.15 -5.48 10.01
C SER A 186 13.92 -4.62 10.24
N LEU A 187 13.99 -3.32 9.92
CA LEU A 187 12.89 -2.38 10.07
C LEU A 187 11.73 -2.74 9.13
N GLU A 188 12.00 -3.05 7.86
CA GLU A 188 10.98 -3.53 6.92
C GLU A 188 10.26 -4.77 7.47
N ASN A 189 11.01 -5.75 7.98
CA ASN A 189 10.42 -6.96 8.56
C ASN A 189 9.59 -6.65 9.81
N GLN A 190 10.08 -5.78 10.70
CA GLN A 190 9.33 -5.32 11.87
C GLN A 190 8.00 -4.68 11.45
N LEU A 191 8.03 -3.72 10.52
CA LEU A 191 6.82 -3.02 10.05
C LEU A 191 5.80 -3.95 9.36
N ASN A 192 6.26 -5.06 8.78
CA ASN A 192 5.37 -6.08 8.20
C ASN A 192 4.74 -7.02 9.24
N GLN A 193 5.29 -7.07 10.46
CA GLN A 193 4.82 -7.93 11.55
C GLN A 193 4.02 -7.16 12.60
N LEU A 194 4.05 -5.82 12.56
CA LEU A 194 3.26 -5.00 13.47
C LEU A 194 1.76 -5.27 13.28
N PRO A 195 0.99 -5.43 14.37
CA PRO A 195 -0.47 -5.56 14.30
C PRO A 195 -1.11 -4.29 13.70
N GLU A 196 -2.41 -4.33 13.40
CA GLU A 196 -3.09 -3.14 12.89
C GLU A 196 -3.23 -2.02 13.93
N ASP A 197 -3.27 -2.37 15.22
CA ASP A 197 -3.41 -1.44 16.35
C ASP A 197 -2.10 -1.46 17.15
N ASN A 198 -1.25 -0.45 16.93
CA ASN A 198 0.03 -0.34 17.63
C ASN A 198 -0.02 0.82 18.62
N PRO A 199 0.60 0.70 19.80
CA PRO A 199 0.75 1.84 20.67
C PRO A 199 1.46 3.01 19.94
N LEU A 200 0.81 4.17 19.87
CA LEU A 200 1.35 5.37 19.22
C LEU A 200 2.80 5.68 19.64
N GLN A 201 3.08 5.53 20.94
CA GLN A 201 4.41 5.80 21.50
C GLN A 201 5.49 4.86 20.92
N GLU A 202 5.15 3.59 20.70
CA GLU A 202 6.07 2.61 20.10
C GLU A 202 6.44 3.02 18.66
N LEU A 203 5.44 3.41 17.86
CA LEU A 203 5.67 3.89 16.49
C LEU A 203 6.53 5.17 16.45
N ILE A 204 6.29 6.09 17.39
CA ILE A 204 7.08 7.32 17.52
C ILE A 204 8.55 6.99 17.83
N ASP A 205 8.79 6.04 18.72
CA ASP A 205 10.15 5.67 19.13
C ASP A 205 10.89 4.92 18.01
N ILE A 206 10.23 3.99 17.33
CA ILE A 206 10.77 3.34 16.10
C ILE A 206 11.13 4.42 15.06
N ARG A 207 10.25 5.41 14.84
CA ARG A 207 10.51 6.50 13.91
C ARG A 207 11.72 7.35 14.33
N LYS A 208 11.88 7.68 15.61
CA LYS A 208 13.04 8.44 16.10
C LYS A 208 14.35 7.72 15.84
N GLU A 209 14.38 6.40 16.07
CA GLU A 209 15.54 5.56 15.77
C GLU A 209 15.82 5.51 14.27
N ALA A 210 14.79 5.24 13.46
CA ALA A 210 14.92 5.16 12.01
C ALA A 210 15.42 6.49 11.42
N LEU A 211 14.96 7.63 11.94
CA LEU A 211 15.42 8.96 11.54
C LEU A 211 16.88 9.26 11.90
N GLN A 212 17.56 8.47 12.74
CA GLN A 212 19.01 8.62 12.92
C GLN A 212 19.79 8.12 11.70
N ILE A 213 19.23 7.16 10.96
CA ILE A 213 19.90 6.43 9.88
C ILE A 213 19.36 6.87 8.51
N LEU A 214 18.04 7.08 8.40
CA LEU A 214 17.32 7.29 7.14
C LEU A 214 16.99 8.76 6.88
N ASP A 215 16.98 9.16 5.60
CA ASP A 215 16.47 10.47 5.18
C ASP A 215 15.00 10.61 5.63
N PRO A 216 14.55 11.80 6.08
CA PRO A 216 13.16 12.00 6.47
C PRO A 216 12.13 11.68 5.38
N ARG A 217 12.54 11.64 4.10
CA ARG A 217 11.68 11.26 2.96
C ARG A 217 11.90 9.82 2.52
N HIS A 218 12.50 8.99 3.37
CA HIS A 218 12.70 7.58 3.10
C HIS A 218 11.36 6.83 3.07
N ILE A 219 11.21 5.83 2.21
CA ILE A 219 9.95 5.11 1.99
C ILE A 219 9.42 4.43 3.28
N LEU A 220 10.31 3.88 4.10
CA LEU A 220 9.96 3.33 5.42
C LEU A 220 9.56 4.41 6.43
N ILE A 221 10.11 5.61 6.35
CA ILE A 221 9.68 6.74 7.19
C ILE A 221 8.27 7.19 6.77
N LEU A 222 7.99 7.22 5.46
CA LEU A 222 6.64 7.45 4.96
C LEU A 222 5.65 6.40 5.51
N ARG A 223 6.01 5.11 5.50
CA ARG A 223 5.18 4.04 6.07
C ARG A 223 4.90 4.26 7.55
N LEU A 224 5.95 4.51 8.34
CA LEU A 224 5.85 4.82 9.77
C LEU A 224 4.96 6.03 10.04
N ASN A 225 5.15 7.11 9.27
CA ASN A 225 4.35 8.32 9.41
C ASN A 225 2.85 8.04 9.14
N ARG A 226 2.51 7.22 8.14
CA ARG A 226 1.11 6.83 7.89
C ARG A 226 0.52 6.02 9.04
N MET A 227 1.30 5.11 9.63
CA MET A 227 0.87 4.35 10.81
C MET A 227 0.63 5.29 12.00
N ILE A 228 1.55 6.24 12.25
CA ILE A 228 1.39 7.26 13.30
C ILE A 228 0.12 8.09 13.09
N LEU A 229 -0.16 8.54 11.86
CA LEU A 229 -1.38 9.29 11.55
C LEU A 229 -2.64 8.47 11.82
N LYS A 230 -2.63 7.17 11.50
CA LYS A 230 -3.74 6.26 11.79
C LYS A 230 -4.01 6.15 13.29
N GLU A 231 -2.98 5.99 14.11
CA GLU A 231 -3.13 5.81 15.56
C GLU A 231 -3.47 7.11 16.31
N ILE A 232 -2.98 8.26 15.83
CA ILE A 232 -3.21 9.54 16.52
C ILE A 232 -4.55 10.18 16.15
N SER A 233 -5.12 9.86 14.98
CA SER A 233 -6.39 10.47 14.52
C SER A 233 -7.57 10.19 15.47
N PRO A 234 -7.80 8.96 15.97
CA PRO A 234 -8.87 8.69 16.95
C PRO A 234 -8.68 9.45 18.27
N LEU A 235 -7.43 9.59 18.75
CA LEU A 235 -7.13 10.33 19.99
C LEU A 235 -7.50 11.81 19.87
N LEU A 236 -7.38 12.37 18.67
CA LEU A 236 -7.80 13.75 18.40
C LEU A 236 -9.33 13.88 18.35
N GLN A 237 -10.04 12.87 17.83
CA GLN A 237 -11.51 12.87 17.80
C GLN A 237 -12.11 12.73 19.21
N GLU A 238 -11.55 11.87 20.06
CA GLU A 238 -11.97 11.72 21.46
C GLU A 238 -11.69 12.99 22.27
N GLY A 239 -10.54 13.63 22.04
CA GLY A 239 -10.16 14.87 22.71
C GLY A 239 -11.06 16.07 22.38
N GLU A 240 -11.67 16.12 21.19
CA GLU A 240 -12.64 17.18 20.83
C GLU A 240 -13.97 17.07 21.62
N GLU A 241 -14.29 15.90 22.16
CA GLU A 241 -15.52 15.67 22.94
C GLU A 241 -15.36 16.03 24.43
N GLU A 242 -14.14 16.01 24.97
CA GLU A 242 -13.81 16.31 26.37
C GLU A 242 -13.16 17.68 26.50
N ASN A 243 -13.83 18.64 27.19
CA ASN A 243 -13.40 20.05 27.40
C ASN A 243 -11.89 20.32 27.19
N GLU A 244 -11.56 20.75 25.97
CA GLU A 244 -10.22 20.68 25.39
C GLU A 244 -9.18 21.52 26.15
N GLN A 245 -9.55 22.68 26.71
CA GLN A 245 -8.65 23.82 26.98
C GLN A 245 -7.51 23.63 28.00
N GLU A 246 -7.38 22.46 28.64
CA GLU A 246 -6.33 22.20 29.66
C GLU A 246 -5.54 20.90 29.46
N ASP A 247 -5.83 20.06 28.45
CA ASP A 247 -5.04 18.85 28.21
C ASP A 247 -3.79 19.14 27.38
N VAL A 248 -2.64 19.19 28.06
CA VAL A 248 -1.32 19.35 27.45
C VAL A 248 -1.05 18.28 26.39
N ASN A 249 -1.58 17.07 26.56
CA ASN A 249 -1.38 15.97 25.61
C ASN A 249 -2.11 16.23 24.28
N PHE A 250 -3.25 16.92 24.31
CA PHE A 250 -4.02 17.21 23.10
C PHE A 250 -3.27 18.16 22.16
N GLY A 251 -2.72 19.26 22.70
CA GLY A 251 -1.92 20.21 21.92
C GLY A 251 -0.64 19.60 21.34
N GLU A 252 0.05 18.74 22.11
CA GLU A 252 1.22 18.00 21.64
C GLU A 252 0.84 16.99 20.53
N ASN A 253 -0.28 16.27 20.70
CA ASN A 253 -0.78 15.33 19.70
C ASN A 253 -1.17 16.04 18.39
N LEU A 254 -1.83 17.21 18.45
CA LEU A 254 -2.13 18.02 17.28
C LEU A 254 -0.86 18.45 16.53
N LEU A 255 0.18 18.84 17.28
CA LEU A 255 1.46 19.22 16.69
C LEU A 255 2.11 18.02 15.98
N ILE A 256 2.18 16.86 16.65
CA ILE A 256 2.73 15.63 16.08
C ILE A 256 1.96 15.23 14.83
N PHE A 257 0.63 15.27 14.86
CA PHE A 257 -0.23 14.95 13.73
C PHE A 257 0.05 15.85 12.53
N LEU A 258 0.03 17.18 12.70
CA LEU A 258 0.25 18.11 11.60
C LEU A 258 1.69 18.02 11.04
N GLN A 259 2.69 17.87 11.90
CA GLN A 259 4.08 17.66 11.46
C GLN A 259 4.20 16.39 10.63
N THR A 260 3.60 15.29 11.10
CA THR A 260 3.65 14.00 10.44
C THR A 260 2.92 14.04 9.10
N ALA A 261 1.73 14.63 9.02
CA ALA A 261 0.97 14.81 7.78
C ALA A 261 1.74 15.67 6.76
N TRP A 262 2.42 16.71 7.22
CA TRP A 262 3.28 17.53 6.37
C TRP A 262 4.46 16.74 5.79
N GLU A 263 5.12 15.90 6.58
CA GLU A 263 6.22 15.06 6.10
C GLU A 263 5.76 13.98 5.11
N VAL A 264 4.58 13.39 5.35
CA VAL A 264 3.92 12.49 4.40
C VAL A 264 3.73 13.20 3.06
N TYR A 265 3.16 14.42 3.09
CA TYR A 265 2.96 15.23 1.88
C TYR A 265 4.27 15.50 1.12
N GLN A 266 5.33 15.89 1.82
CA GLN A 266 6.63 16.16 1.20
C GLN A 266 7.20 14.93 0.49
N THR A 267 7.00 13.74 1.05
CA THR A 267 7.47 12.49 0.46
C THR A 267 6.60 12.05 -0.71
N GLN A 268 5.26 12.17 -0.58
CA GLN A 268 4.32 11.86 -1.65
C GLN A 268 4.57 12.68 -2.92
N LEU A 269 4.96 13.95 -2.80
CA LEU A 269 5.31 14.81 -3.95
C LEU A 269 6.41 14.24 -4.85
N ILE A 270 7.27 13.37 -4.32
CA ILE A 270 8.37 12.72 -5.05
C ILE A 270 7.93 11.36 -5.62
N TRP A 271 7.01 10.69 -4.91
CA TRP A 271 6.74 9.28 -5.09
C TRP A 271 5.51 9.00 -5.96
N ILE A 272 4.38 9.64 -5.68
CA ILE A 272 3.10 9.35 -6.32
C ILE A 272 2.63 10.49 -7.23
N SER A 273 1.73 10.16 -8.15
CA SER A 273 1.18 11.15 -9.09
C SER A 273 0.19 12.09 -8.40
N LYS A 274 0.15 13.36 -8.84
CA LYS A 274 -0.61 14.46 -8.19
C LYS A 274 -2.12 14.23 -8.02
N ASP A 275 -2.73 13.40 -8.86
CA ASP A 275 -4.17 13.15 -8.82
C ASP A 275 -4.48 11.83 -8.08
N HIS A 276 -3.52 11.28 -7.34
CA HIS A 276 -3.67 10.05 -6.55
C HIS A 276 -4.53 10.27 -5.29
N ILE A 277 -5.41 9.31 -4.96
CA ILE A 277 -6.32 9.41 -3.80
C ILE A 277 -5.61 9.64 -2.45
N ASP A 278 -4.45 9.04 -2.21
CA ASP A 278 -3.64 9.30 -1.00
C ASP A 278 -3.31 10.77 -0.77
N PHE A 279 -3.19 11.59 -1.82
CA PHE A 279 -3.04 13.03 -1.64
C PHE A 279 -4.30 13.65 -1.03
N ALA A 280 -5.50 13.16 -1.36
CA ALA A 280 -6.74 13.65 -0.76
C ALA A 280 -6.71 13.43 0.76
N THR A 281 -6.40 12.21 1.21
CA THR A 281 -6.26 11.90 2.64
C THR A 281 -5.26 12.85 3.30
N THR A 282 -4.07 12.99 2.73
CA THR A 282 -3.03 13.86 3.30
C THR A 282 -3.41 15.35 3.29
N TYR A 283 -4.12 15.85 2.27
CA TYR A 283 -4.64 17.22 2.27
C TYR A 283 -5.70 17.41 3.35
N SER A 284 -6.58 16.43 3.54
CA SER A 284 -7.58 16.44 4.63
C SER A 284 -6.89 16.48 6.00
N ASP A 285 -5.89 15.62 6.22
CA ASP A 285 -5.12 15.57 7.46
C ASP A 285 -4.44 16.92 7.76
N ILE A 286 -3.76 17.49 6.76
CA ILE A 286 -3.10 18.80 6.93
C ILE A 286 -4.12 19.90 7.20
N SER A 287 -5.26 19.89 6.51
CA SER A 287 -6.30 20.90 6.71
C SER A 287 -6.87 20.84 8.12
N MET A 288 -7.27 19.65 8.56
CA MET A 288 -7.77 19.39 9.92
C MET A 288 -6.73 19.80 10.97
N GLY A 289 -5.49 19.31 10.85
CA GLY A 289 -4.43 19.64 11.79
C GLY A 289 -4.12 21.14 11.86
N LEU A 290 -4.14 21.85 10.72
CA LEU A 290 -3.99 23.30 10.70
C LEU A 290 -5.15 24.02 11.36
N GLN A 291 -6.39 23.64 11.03
CA GLN A 291 -7.59 24.27 11.58
C GLN A 291 -7.64 24.08 13.10
N SER A 292 -7.45 22.86 13.59
CA SER A 292 -7.50 22.54 15.02
C SER A 292 -6.35 23.24 15.77
N LEU A 293 -5.12 23.18 15.27
CA LEU A 293 -3.98 23.82 15.94
C LEU A 293 -4.04 25.36 15.90
N LEU A 294 -4.59 25.97 14.84
CA LEU A 294 -4.84 27.42 14.80
C LEU A 294 -5.95 27.86 15.77
N SER A 295 -6.89 26.97 16.08
CA SER A 295 -7.95 27.24 17.06
C SER A 295 -7.44 27.05 18.49
N TRP A 296 -6.58 26.06 18.69
CA TRP A 296 -5.94 25.72 19.96
C TRP A 296 -4.85 26.72 20.37
N ASP A 297 -3.73 26.80 19.63
CA ASP A 297 -2.66 27.75 19.86
C ASP A 297 -1.92 28.10 18.55
N GLN A 298 -2.28 29.27 18.00
CA GLN A 298 -1.66 29.81 16.79
C GLN A 298 -0.14 29.98 16.90
N LYS A 299 0.39 30.21 18.10
CA LYS A 299 1.84 30.36 18.29
C LYS A 299 2.55 29.06 18.00
N MET A 300 1.97 27.91 18.34
CA MET A 300 2.55 26.60 18.02
C MET A 300 2.70 26.43 16.51
N VAL A 301 1.70 26.82 15.72
CA VAL A 301 1.80 26.80 14.24
C VAL A 301 2.95 27.70 13.77
N PHE A 302 2.99 28.95 14.24
CA PHE A 302 3.95 29.92 13.71
C PHE A 302 5.40 29.63 14.09
N GLN A 303 5.61 28.98 15.24
CA GLN A 303 6.94 28.59 15.71
C GLN A 303 7.44 27.32 15.02
N ASN A 304 6.56 26.34 14.78
CA ASN A 304 6.97 25.04 14.24
C ASN A 304 6.92 24.97 12.70
N PHE A 305 6.16 25.85 12.05
CA PHE A 305 5.98 25.83 10.59
C PHE A 305 6.35 27.19 9.97
N PRO A 306 7.63 27.41 9.60
CA PRO A 306 8.10 28.69 9.05
C PRO A 306 7.35 29.15 7.78
N LEU A 307 6.87 28.22 6.96
CA LEU A 307 6.07 28.51 5.76
C LEU A 307 4.70 29.11 6.10
N TRP A 308 4.20 28.84 7.31
CA TRP A 308 2.88 29.27 7.81
C TRP A 308 3.02 30.19 9.03
N ASN A 309 4.08 30.98 9.09
CA ASN A 309 4.42 31.84 10.22
C ASN A 309 3.46 33.02 10.51
N THR A 310 2.31 33.07 9.85
CA THR A 310 1.26 34.07 10.07
C THR A 310 -0.10 33.42 9.81
N PHE A 311 -1.14 33.90 10.50
CA PHE A 311 -2.51 33.40 10.33
C PHE A 311 -2.94 33.41 8.86
N THR A 312 -2.68 34.51 8.14
CA THR A 312 -3.05 34.64 6.71
C THR A 312 -2.38 33.58 5.83
N LYS A 313 -1.11 33.24 6.07
CA LYS A 313 -0.41 32.20 5.29
C LYS A 313 -0.95 30.81 5.62
N ALA A 314 -1.14 30.52 6.91
CA ALA A 314 -1.66 29.24 7.39
C ALA A 314 -3.08 29.00 6.84
N SER A 315 -3.99 29.96 7.03
CA SER A 315 -5.38 29.88 6.56
C SER A 315 -5.48 29.80 5.04
N LYS A 316 -4.63 30.52 4.28
CA LYS A 316 -4.59 30.40 2.82
C LYS A 316 -4.16 28.99 2.37
N PHE A 317 -3.21 28.38 3.07
CA PHE A 317 -2.76 27.03 2.75
C PHE A 317 -3.79 25.97 3.14
N GLN A 318 -4.44 26.12 4.30
CA GLN A 318 -5.56 25.28 4.72
C GLN A 318 -6.68 25.31 3.66
N LEU A 319 -7.09 26.49 3.18
CA LEU A 319 -8.07 26.60 2.09
C LEU A 319 -7.63 25.90 0.80
N PHE A 320 -6.34 25.96 0.47
CA PHE A 320 -5.78 25.23 -0.67
C PHE A 320 -5.88 23.71 -0.47
N CYS A 321 -5.59 23.21 0.73
CA CYS A 321 -5.76 21.80 1.08
C CYS A 321 -7.21 21.37 0.91
N ASP A 322 -8.18 22.12 1.47
CA ASP A 322 -9.62 21.81 1.35
C ASP A 322 -10.07 21.73 -0.10
N GLN A 323 -9.72 22.73 -0.91
CA GLN A 323 -10.09 22.77 -2.33
C GLN A 323 -9.47 21.61 -3.11
N THR A 324 -8.24 21.22 -2.76
CA THR A 324 -7.53 20.15 -3.46
C THR A 324 -8.03 18.78 -3.03
N PHE A 325 -8.30 18.58 -1.74
CA PHE A 325 -9.00 17.42 -1.20
C PHE A 325 -10.32 17.21 -1.94
N GLU A 326 -11.19 18.23 -1.95
CA GLU A 326 -12.50 18.17 -2.62
C GLU A 326 -12.39 17.82 -4.10
N LYS A 327 -11.41 18.41 -4.78
CA LYS A 327 -11.15 18.15 -6.20
C LYS A 327 -10.75 16.69 -6.44
N ILE A 328 -9.79 16.16 -5.66
CA ILE A 328 -9.31 14.78 -5.83
C ILE A 328 -10.39 13.81 -5.40
N HIS A 329 -11.00 14.02 -4.23
CA HIS A 329 -12.04 13.15 -3.67
C HIS A 329 -13.21 12.94 -4.63
N LYS A 330 -13.69 13.99 -5.31
CA LYS A 330 -14.72 13.90 -6.36
C LYS A 330 -14.33 13.04 -7.57
N MET A 331 -13.03 12.86 -7.82
CA MET A 331 -12.55 11.95 -8.87
C MET A 331 -12.60 10.48 -8.44
N TYR A 332 -12.84 10.18 -7.17
CA TYR A 332 -12.85 8.82 -6.61
C TYR A 332 -14.18 8.42 -5.97
N GLN A 333 -15.15 9.34 -5.93
CA GLN A 333 -16.57 9.03 -5.82
C GLN A 333 -17.10 8.50 -7.18
#